data_AF-A0A1G7AV77-F1
#
_entry.id   AF-A0A1G7AV77-F1
#
_cell.length_a   1.000
_cell.length_b   1.000
_cell.length_c   1.000
_cell.angle_alpha   90.00
_cell.angle_beta   90.00
_cell.angle_gamma   90.00
#
_symmetry.space_group_name_H-M   'P 1'
#
loop_
_entity.id
_entity.type
_entity.pdbx_description
1 polymer ?
#
loop_
_entity_poly.entity_id
_entity_poly.type
_entity_poly.pdbx_seq_one_letter_code
_entity_poly.pdbx_strand_id
1 'polypeptide(L)'
;MPGVLALLPSYAGLSDPVLDLRLACLDAVSWLGSDVVVVGDPQGCRVGHSLLSAAGVSRRDFVPPQPPEGGSYLVVGNGSARRSEKAPGHLDERSFAFDDGLRAALASSDAGWSDFALGDDLLASLDGIRELLGLLPAGTPAQVDYDDDPFGVRYWVMRWEWS
;
A
#
# COMPACT_ATOMS: atom_id res chain seq x y z
N MET A 1 7.22 6.66 -9.31
CA MET A 1 6.78 5.85 -10.48
C MET A 1 5.29 5.52 -10.26
N PRO A 2 4.41 5.53 -11.28
CA PRO A 2 2.96 5.71 -11.08
C PRO A 2 2.14 4.44 -10.76
N GLY A 3 2.72 3.38 -10.18
CA GLY A 3 1.99 2.12 -9.91
C GLY A 3 0.65 2.36 -9.19
N VAL A 4 0.70 3.08 -8.08
CA VAL A 4 -0.47 3.44 -7.27
C VAL A 4 -1.59 4.13 -8.07
N LEU A 5 -1.28 4.85 -9.15
CA LEU A 5 -2.28 5.61 -9.92
C LEU A 5 -3.32 4.71 -10.61
N ALA A 6 -3.05 3.42 -10.82
CA ALA A 6 -4.01 2.48 -11.40
C ALA A 6 -5.33 2.39 -10.59
N LEU A 7 -5.28 2.74 -9.31
CA LEU A 7 -6.43 2.80 -8.42
C LEU A 7 -7.30 4.06 -8.58
N LEU A 8 -6.89 5.06 -9.36
CA LEU A 8 -7.71 6.26 -9.57
C LEU A 8 -8.86 5.99 -10.57
N PRO A 9 -10.05 6.60 -10.37
CA PRO A 9 -11.21 6.44 -11.26
C PRO A 9 -10.91 6.78 -12.73
N SER A 10 -9.94 7.68 -12.98
CA SER A 10 -9.49 8.06 -14.32
C SER A 10 -8.89 6.92 -15.14
N TYR A 11 -8.56 5.78 -14.50
CA TYR A 11 -8.03 4.58 -15.15
C TYR A 11 -9.07 3.45 -15.27
N ALA A 12 -10.31 3.66 -14.82
CA ALA A 12 -11.41 2.73 -15.04
C ALA A 12 -11.88 2.81 -16.50
N GLY A 13 -11.21 2.06 -17.38
CA GLY A 13 -11.61 1.88 -18.77
C GLY A 13 -12.74 0.85 -18.93
N LEU A 14 -13.05 0.46 -20.18
CA LEU A 14 -14.05 -0.58 -20.49
C LEU A 14 -13.71 -1.97 -19.89
N SER A 15 -12.43 -2.20 -19.61
CA SER A 15 -11.93 -3.31 -18.80
C SER A 15 -11.20 -2.65 -17.63
N ASP A 16 -11.53 -3.03 -16.39
CA ASP A 16 -10.78 -2.63 -15.20
C ASP A 16 -9.78 -3.75 -14.86
N PRO A 17 -8.53 -3.66 -15.34
CA PRO A 17 -7.54 -4.71 -15.18
C PRO A 17 -7.04 -4.86 -13.74
N VAL A 18 -7.48 -3.98 -12.84
CA VAL A 18 -7.17 -4.00 -11.41
C VAL A 18 -8.44 -4.06 -10.57
N LEU A 19 -9.54 -4.60 -11.12
CA LEU A 19 -10.84 -4.68 -10.44
C LEU A 19 -10.72 -5.35 -9.06
N ASP A 20 -10.08 -6.52 -9.00
CA ASP A 20 -9.97 -7.27 -7.74
C ASP A 20 -9.16 -6.50 -6.70
N LEU A 21 -8.07 -5.83 -7.12
CA LEU A 21 -7.30 -4.94 -6.25
C LEU A 21 -8.15 -3.77 -5.77
N ARG A 22 -8.92 -3.13 -6.67
CA ARG A 22 -9.79 -2.00 -6.34
C ARG A 22 -10.87 -2.39 -5.34
N LEU A 23 -11.52 -3.55 -5.54
CA LEU A 23 -12.53 -4.07 -4.64
C LEU A 23 -11.94 -4.37 -3.26
N ALA A 24 -10.78 -5.04 -3.21
CA ALA A 24 -10.07 -5.27 -1.96
C ALA A 24 -9.73 -3.96 -1.22
N CYS A 25 -9.25 -2.94 -1.95
CA CYS A 25 -9.00 -1.63 -1.36
C CYS A 25 -10.28 -0.99 -0.80
N LEU A 26 -11.40 -1.04 -1.52
CA LEU A 26 -12.66 -0.46 -1.08
C LEU A 26 -13.21 -1.17 0.17
N ASP A 27 -13.18 -2.51 0.18
CA ASP A 27 -13.61 -3.31 1.33
C ASP A 27 -12.75 -3.02 2.57
N ALA A 28 -11.42 -2.95 2.41
CA ALA A 28 -10.51 -2.63 3.50
C ALA A 28 -10.70 -1.21 4.02
N VAL A 29 -10.96 -0.24 3.14
CA VAL A 29 -11.22 1.15 3.53
C VAL A 29 -12.55 1.29 4.25
N SER A 30 -13.61 0.63 3.78
CA SER A 30 -14.91 0.63 4.48
C SER A 30 -14.82 0.03 5.88
N TRP A 31 -13.91 -0.91 6.11
CA TRP A 31 -13.67 -1.50 7.42
C TRP A 31 -13.04 -0.51 8.43
N LEU A 32 -12.27 0.50 7.99
CA LEU A 32 -11.60 1.47 8.87
C LEU A 32 -12.55 2.43 9.61
N GLY A 33 -13.83 2.50 9.23
CA GLY A 33 -14.83 3.32 9.93
C GLY A 33 -14.76 4.82 9.58
N SER A 34 -14.28 5.67 10.48
CA SER A 34 -14.33 7.14 10.32
C SER A 34 -13.07 7.82 10.86
N ASP A 35 -12.84 9.05 10.44
CA ASP A 35 -11.70 9.90 10.83
C ASP A 35 -10.34 9.27 10.49
N VAL A 36 -10.27 8.63 9.32
CA VAL A 36 -9.08 7.91 8.86
C VAL A 36 -7.96 8.89 8.52
N VAL A 37 -6.75 8.64 9.04
CA VAL A 37 -5.54 9.36 8.67
C VAL A 37 -4.90 8.67 7.47
N VAL A 38 -4.68 9.41 6.38
CA VAL A 38 -3.97 8.88 5.20
C VAL A 38 -2.48 9.13 5.32
N VAL A 39 -1.69 8.07 5.10
CA VAL A 39 -0.22 8.10 5.17
C VAL A 39 0.35 7.57 3.86
N GLY A 40 1.27 8.32 3.24
CA GLY A 40 1.91 7.95 1.99
C GLY A 40 2.64 9.13 1.35
N ASP A 41 3.29 8.87 0.23
CA ASP A 41 3.86 9.94 -0.61
C ASP A 41 2.73 10.83 -1.21
N PRO A 42 3.03 11.97 -1.86
CA PRO A 42 2.00 12.84 -2.43
C PRO A 42 1.06 12.16 -3.43
N GLN A 43 1.48 11.08 -4.11
CA GLN A 43 0.63 10.29 -4.99
C GLN A 43 -0.20 9.28 -4.19
N GLY A 44 0.41 8.58 -3.24
CA GLY A 44 -0.25 7.68 -2.31
C GLY A 44 -1.38 8.38 -1.56
N CYS A 45 -1.15 9.59 -1.06
CA CYS A 45 -2.19 10.39 -0.40
C CYS A 45 -3.36 10.73 -1.34
N ARG A 46 -3.10 11.05 -2.61
CA ARG A 46 -4.18 11.29 -3.58
C ARG A 46 -5.03 10.04 -3.81
N VAL A 47 -4.40 8.87 -3.90
CA VAL A 47 -5.12 7.60 -4.05
C VAL A 47 -5.90 7.27 -2.78
N GLY A 48 -5.30 7.40 -1.60
CA GLY A 48 -5.98 7.18 -0.32
C GLY A 48 -7.21 8.07 -0.16
N HIS A 49 -7.09 9.37 -0.47
CA HIS A 49 -8.24 10.27 -0.46
C HIS A 49 -9.33 9.87 -1.45
N SER A 50 -8.96 9.40 -2.64
CA SER A 50 -9.92 8.92 -3.63
C SER A 50 -10.67 7.66 -3.14
N LEU A 51 -9.98 6.72 -2.50
CA LEU A 51 -10.58 5.51 -1.95
C LEU A 51 -11.54 5.82 -0.81
N LEU A 52 -11.13 6.67 0.14
CA LEU A 52 -11.98 7.12 1.25
C LEU A 52 -13.25 7.81 0.74
N SER A 53 -13.11 8.70 -0.25
CA SER A 53 -14.24 9.38 -0.87
C SER A 53 -15.18 8.40 -1.58
N ALA A 54 -14.65 7.38 -2.25
CA ALA A 54 -15.46 6.36 -2.93
C ALA A 54 -16.22 5.45 -1.95
N ALA A 55 -15.61 5.15 -0.80
CA ALA A 55 -16.20 4.34 0.27
C ALA A 55 -17.13 5.14 1.20
N GLY A 56 -17.21 6.47 1.07
CA GLY A 56 -18.00 7.32 1.97
C GLY A 56 -17.41 7.46 3.38
N VAL A 57 -16.11 7.23 3.53
CA VAL A 57 -15.39 7.26 4.81
C VAL A 57 -14.79 8.65 5.06
N SER A 58 -15.02 9.22 6.25
CA SER A 58 -14.44 10.52 6.59
C SER A 58 -12.93 10.40 6.84
N ARG A 59 -12.19 11.44 6.40
CA ARG A 59 -10.74 11.56 6.62
C ARG A 59 -10.45 12.59 7.70
N ARG A 60 -9.36 12.37 8.44
CA ARG A 60 -8.74 13.36 9.32
C ARG A 60 -7.45 13.85 8.67
N ASP A 61 -7.34 15.17 8.48
CA ASP A 61 -6.10 15.77 8.02
C ASP A 61 -5.03 15.67 9.12
N PHE A 62 -3.82 15.33 8.71
CA PHE A 62 -2.65 15.28 9.57
C PHE A 62 -1.47 15.96 8.88
N VAL A 63 -0.64 16.65 9.65
CA VAL A 63 0.55 17.37 9.17
C VAL A 63 1.80 16.73 9.79
N PRO A 64 2.81 16.32 8.99
CA PRO A 64 4.05 15.68 9.46
C PRO A 64 4.70 16.36 10.69
N PRO A 65 5.47 15.63 11.53
CA PRO A 65 6.35 14.53 11.11
C PRO A 65 5.77 13.12 11.26
N GLN A 66 4.93 12.85 12.25
CA GLN A 66 4.41 11.51 12.55
C GLN A 66 2.90 11.55 12.85
N PRO A 67 2.10 10.62 12.31
CA PRO A 67 0.65 10.66 12.47
C PRO A 67 0.26 10.56 13.96
N PRO A 68 -0.96 11.02 14.34
CA PRO A 68 -1.37 11.04 15.76
C PRO A 68 -1.31 9.64 16.36
N GLU A 69 -1.08 9.52 17.66
CA GLU A 69 -1.17 8.24 18.37
C GLU A 69 -2.65 7.81 18.49
N GLY A 70 -2.94 6.60 18.01
CA GLY A 70 -4.27 5.99 18.04
C GLY A 70 -5.22 6.46 16.93
N GLY A 71 -6.08 5.55 16.50
CA GLY A 71 -7.09 5.77 15.47
C GLY A 71 -6.94 4.80 14.29
N SER A 72 -7.64 5.13 13.20
CA SER A 72 -7.61 4.35 11.96
C SER A 72 -6.69 5.01 10.94
N TYR A 73 -5.81 4.22 10.32
CA TYR A 73 -4.85 4.71 9.33
C TYR A 73 -5.05 3.98 8.02
N LEU A 74 -5.02 4.72 6.91
CA LEU A 74 -4.90 4.18 5.56
C LEU A 74 -3.49 4.49 5.06
N VAL A 75 -2.64 3.48 5.04
CA VAL A 75 -1.29 3.59 4.49
C VAL A 75 -1.32 3.19 3.02
N VAL A 76 -0.80 4.06 2.14
CA VAL A 76 -0.76 3.81 0.70
C VAL A 76 0.69 3.77 0.22
N GLY A 77 1.05 2.62 -0.35
CA GLY A 77 2.35 2.34 -0.97
C GLY A 77 2.25 1.08 -1.82
N ASN A 78 3.35 0.69 -2.47
CA ASN A 78 3.42 -0.53 -3.28
C ASN A 78 4.82 -1.15 -3.19
N GLY A 79 4.89 -2.46 -3.45
CA GLY A 79 6.17 -3.16 -3.62
C GLY A 79 6.82 -2.80 -4.96
N SER A 80 7.72 -3.65 -5.45
CA SER A 80 8.47 -3.36 -6.68
C SER A 80 7.56 -3.18 -7.91
N ALA A 81 8.07 -2.47 -8.92
CA ALA A 81 7.41 -2.28 -10.22
C ALA A 81 8.23 -2.82 -11.40
N ARG A 82 8.92 -3.93 -11.13
CA ARG A 82 9.89 -4.57 -12.03
C ARG A 82 9.73 -6.09 -12.11
N ARG A 83 8.52 -6.62 -11.87
CA ARG A 83 8.29 -8.08 -11.82
C ARG A 83 8.01 -8.75 -13.15
N SER A 84 7.95 -7.99 -14.24
CA SER A 84 7.74 -8.55 -15.58
C SER A 84 8.45 -7.72 -16.64
N GLU A 85 8.70 -8.33 -17.80
CA GLU A 85 9.25 -7.65 -18.99
C GLU A 85 8.42 -6.43 -19.42
N LYS A 86 7.11 -6.48 -19.18
CA LYS A 86 6.18 -5.41 -19.52
C LYS A 86 5.94 -4.43 -18.37
N ALA A 87 6.61 -4.61 -17.24
CA ALA A 87 6.48 -3.73 -16.11
C ALA A 87 7.02 -2.34 -16.47
N PRO A 88 6.51 -1.26 -15.84
CA PRO A 88 6.97 0.10 -16.12
C PRO A 88 8.50 0.27 -16.01
N GLY A 89 9.15 -0.48 -15.11
CA GLY A 89 10.61 -0.47 -14.93
C GLY A 89 11.38 -1.60 -15.62
N HIS A 90 10.73 -2.40 -16.48
CA HIS A 90 11.23 -3.68 -17.02
C HIS A 90 11.55 -4.71 -15.92
N LEU A 91 11.80 -5.96 -16.32
CA LEU A 91 12.12 -7.03 -15.39
C LEU A 91 13.45 -6.75 -14.67
N ASP A 92 13.44 -6.88 -13.35
CA ASP A 92 14.63 -6.96 -12.51
C ASP A 92 14.42 -8.11 -11.53
N GLU A 93 15.14 -9.22 -11.70
CA GLU A 93 14.92 -10.45 -10.91
C GLU A 93 15.07 -10.25 -9.39
N ARG A 94 15.75 -9.18 -8.95
CA ARG A 94 15.84 -8.82 -7.52
C ARG A 94 14.46 -8.50 -6.93
N SER A 95 13.49 -8.13 -7.77
CA SER A 95 12.12 -7.82 -7.37
C SER A 95 11.44 -8.95 -6.60
N PHE A 96 11.70 -10.20 -6.98
CA PHE A 96 11.01 -11.34 -6.39
C PHE A 96 11.39 -11.52 -4.92
N ALA A 97 12.69 -11.64 -4.62
CA ALA A 97 13.17 -11.78 -3.26
C ALA A 97 12.89 -10.54 -2.40
N PHE A 98 12.99 -9.34 -3.00
CA PHE A 98 12.64 -8.08 -2.33
C PHE A 98 11.17 -8.08 -1.88
N ASP A 99 10.24 -8.38 -2.78
CA ASP A 99 8.81 -8.35 -2.45
C ASP A 99 8.39 -9.45 -1.48
N ASP A 100 8.97 -10.64 -1.60
CA ASP A 100 8.69 -11.76 -0.68
C ASP A 100 9.16 -11.42 0.74
N GLY A 101 10.34 -10.80 0.86
CA GLY A 101 10.86 -10.33 2.14
C GLY A 101 10.00 -9.22 2.74
N LEU A 102 9.62 -8.21 1.93
CA LEU A 102 8.78 -7.11 2.40
C LEU A 102 7.39 -7.61 2.82
N ARG A 103 6.78 -8.50 2.04
CA ARG A 103 5.52 -9.16 2.37
C ARG A 103 5.61 -9.89 3.71
N ALA A 104 6.67 -10.68 3.92
CA ALA A 104 6.85 -11.43 5.15
C ALA A 104 7.02 -10.52 6.37
N ALA A 105 7.76 -9.41 6.23
CA ALA A 105 7.92 -8.41 7.27
C ALA A 105 6.59 -7.75 7.64
N LEU A 106 5.80 -7.33 6.64
CA LEU A 106 4.48 -6.75 6.84
C LEU A 106 3.48 -7.74 7.46
N ALA A 107 3.45 -8.98 6.97
CA ALA A 107 2.47 -9.97 7.41
C ALA A 107 2.68 -10.41 8.86
N SER A 108 3.94 -10.49 9.30
CA SER A 108 4.29 -10.87 10.68
C SER A 108 4.32 -9.68 11.63
N SER A 109 4.65 -8.48 11.14
CA SER A 109 5.03 -7.33 11.95
C SER A 109 6.16 -7.63 12.95
N ASP A 110 6.90 -8.73 12.77
CA ASP A 110 7.97 -9.17 13.69
C ASP A 110 9.37 -8.79 13.19
N ALA A 111 9.51 -8.70 11.87
CA ALA A 111 10.78 -8.43 11.22
C ALA A 111 10.88 -6.96 10.83
N GLY A 112 11.97 -6.30 11.25
CA GLY A 112 12.35 -5.02 10.68
C GLY A 112 12.66 -5.19 9.19
N TRP A 113 12.02 -4.40 8.33
CA TRP A 113 12.42 -4.26 6.93
C TRP A 113 13.49 -3.17 6.83
N SER A 114 14.58 -3.43 6.09
CA SER A 114 15.72 -2.50 6.01
C SER A 114 16.18 -2.18 4.60
N ASP A 115 15.76 -2.95 3.59
CA ASP A 115 16.26 -2.81 2.21
C ASP A 115 15.52 -1.73 1.39
N PHE A 116 15.28 -0.57 2.01
CA PHE A 116 14.58 0.53 1.36
C PHE A 116 15.33 1.06 0.13
N ALA A 117 16.66 1.03 0.15
CA ALA A 117 17.48 1.49 -0.96
C ALA A 117 17.29 0.62 -2.21
N LEU A 118 17.23 -0.71 -2.06
CA LEU A 118 16.88 -1.59 -3.18
C LEU A 118 15.45 -1.33 -3.66
N GLY A 119 14.53 -0.97 -2.76
CA GLY A 119 13.18 -0.57 -3.12
C GLY A 119 13.12 0.61 -4.07
N ASP A 120 13.96 1.62 -3.86
CA ASP A 120 14.07 2.79 -4.75
C ASP A 120 14.55 2.37 -6.15
N ASP A 121 15.57 1.51 -6.23
CA ASP A 121 16.07 0.95 -7.50
C ASP A 121 14.97 0.16 -8.24
N LEU A 122 14.16 -0.58 -7.48
CA LEU A 122 13.04 -1.39 -7.95
C LEU A 122 11.74 -0.60 -8.17
N LEU A 123 11.78 0.73 -8.01
CA LEU A 123 10.67 1.65 -8.23
C LEU A 123 9.46 1.39 -7.31
N ALA A 124 9.70 0.87 -6.10
CA ALA A 124 8.69 0.73 -5.06
C ALA A 124 8.26 2.09 -4.48
N SER A 125 7.07 2.17 -3.87
CA SER A 125 6.61 3.33 -3.09
C SER A 125 6.60 2.95 -1.62
N LEU A 126 7.67 3.31 -0.90
CA LEU A 126 7.94 2.82 0.45
C LEU A 126 7.76 3.86 1.56
N ASP A 127 7.54 5.13 1.24
CA ASP A 127 7.43 6.19 2.26
C ASP A 127 6.32 5.89 3.27
N GLY A 128 5.11 5.56 2.80
CA GLY A 128 4.02 5.16 3.68
C GLY A 128 4.31 3.86 4.44
N ILE A 129 4.97 2.89 3.79
CA ILE A 129 5.32 1.61 4.40
C ILE A 129 6.34 1.78 5.53
N ARG A 130 7.29 2.70 5.37
CA ARG A 130 8.26 3.04 6.42
C ARG A 130 7.56 3.59 7.66
N GLU A 131 6.58 4.48 7.47
CA GLU A 131 5.78 5.02 8.57
C GLU A 131 4.95 3.91 9.24
N LEU A 132 4.32 3.02 8.45
CA LEU A 132 3.56 1.88 8.97
C LEU A 132 4.39 1.00 9.89
N LEU A 133 5.63 0.68 9.50
CA LEU A 133 6.53 -0.14 10.32
C LEU A 133 6.92 0.54 11.64
N GLY A 134 6.85 1.86 11.72
CA GLY A 134 7.04 2.61 12.97
C GLY A 134 5.78 2.67 13.85
N LEU A 135 4.59 2.46 13.27
CA LEU A 135 3.31 2.50 13.96
C LEU A 135 2.86 1.12 14.47
N LEU A 136 3.15 0.05 13.74
CA LEU A 136 2.67 -1.28 14.04
C LEU A 136 3.34 -1.86 15.30
N PRO A 137 2.57 -2.34 16.29
CA PRO A 137 3.14 -3.13 17.37
C PRO A 137 3.74 -4.42 16.83
N ALA A 138 4.91 -4.78 17.36
CA ALA A 138 5.61 -5.99 16.95
C ALA A 138 4.74 -7.24 17.16
N GLY A 139 4.73 -8.14 16.16
CA GLY A 139 3.97 -9.39 16.21
C GLY A 139 2.46 -9.26 16.00
N THR A 140 1.98 -8.10 15.55
CA THR A 140 0.57 -7.93 15.12
C THR A 140 0.39 -8.58 13.75
N PRO A 141 -0.29 -9.74 13.62
CA PRO A 141 -0.42 -10.41 12.33
C PRO A 141 -1.34 -9.62 11.40
N ALA A 142 -1.00 -9.58 10.11
CA ALA A 142 -1.85 -9.00 9.10
C ALA A 142 -2.92 -9.99 8.64
N GLN A 143 -4.15 -9.51 8.43
CA GLN A 143 -5.08 -10.14 7.49
C GLN A 143 -4.73 -9.66 6.08
N VAL A 144 -4.47 -10.59 5.16
CA VAL A 144 -4.16 -10.29 3.75
C VAL A 144 -5.42 -10.52 2.90
N ASP A 145 -5.98 -9.45 2.34
CA ASP A 145 -7.18 -9.49 1.51
C ASP A 145 -6.85 -9.49 0.00
N TYR A 146 -5.64 -9.05 -0.38
CA TYR A 146 -5.14 -9.11 -1.76
C TYR A 146 -3.63 -9.31 -1.79
N ASP A 147 -3.16 -10.10 -2.75
CA ASP A 147 -1.74 -10.38 -2.97
C ASP A 147 -1.45 -10.77 -4.42
N ASP A 148 -1.10 -9.81 -5.27
CA ASP A 148 -0.83 -10.07 -6.69
C ASP A 148 0.06 -8.99 -7.31
N ASP A 149 0.45 -9.15 -8.57
CA ASP A 149 1.33 -8.24 -9.28
C ASP A 149 0.84 -7.80 -10.68
N PRO A 150 -0.40 -7.27 -10.82
CA PRO A 150 -0.92 -6.79 -12.10
C PRO A 150 0.05 -5.78 -12.75
N PHE A 151 0.29 -5.98 -14.05
CA PHE A 151 1.27 -5.20 -14.83
C PHE A 151 2.72 -5.30 -14.33
N GLY A 152 3.05 -6.32 -13.53
CA GLY A 152 4.38 -6.49 -12.94
C GLY A 152 4.68 -5.49 -11.82
N VAL A 153 3.64 -4.93 -11.19
CA VAL A 153 3.76 -4.08 -10.00
C VAL A 153 3.14 -4.79 -8.81
N ARG A 154 3.89 -4.94 -7.73
CA ARG A 154 3.45 -5.67 -6.54
C ARG A 154 2.48 -4.86 -5.69
N TYR A 155 1.30 -5.43 -5.44
CA TYR A 155 0.32 -4.87 -4.53
C TYR A 155 -0.10 -5.86 -3.46
N TRP A 156 -0.33 -5.32 -2.27
CA TRP A 156 -0.98 -6.01 -1.17
C TRP A 156 -2.10 -5.13 -0.62
N VAL A 157 -3.20 -5.75 -0.22
CA VAL A 157 -4.18 -5.12 0.66
C VAL A 157 -4.16 -5.91 1.96
N MET A 158 -3.82 -5.23 3.04
CA MET A 158 -3.62 -5.83 4.34
C MET A 158 -4.31 -5.00 5.42
N ARG A 159 -4.84 -5.68 6.43
CA ARG A 159 -5.48 -5.07 7.60
C ARG A 159 -4.83 -5.58 8.88
N TRP A 160 -4.67 -4.67 9.83
CA TRP A 160 -4.16 -4.95 11.17
C TRP A 160 -5.11 -4.33 12.18
N GLU A 161 -5.37 -5.05 13.26
CA GLU A 161 -6.14 -4.56 14.39
C GLU A 161 -5.34 -4.86 15.66
N TRP A 162 -5.18 -3.84 16.50
CA TRP A 162 -4.52 -3.96 17.79
C TRP A 162 -5.18 -3.02 18.81
N SER A 163 -4.98 -3.30 20.09
CA SER A 163 -5.58 -2.59 21.23
C SER A 163 -4.56 -1.77 22.00
#